data_AF-A0A2I0A8K5-F1
#
_entry.id   AF-A0A2I0A8K5-F1
#
_cell.length_a   1.000
_cell.length_b   1.000
_cell.length_c   1.000
_cell.angle_alpha   90.00
_cell.angle_beta   90.00
_cell.angle_gamma   90.00
#
_symmetry.space_group_name_H-M   'P 1'
#
loop_
_entity.id
_entity.type
_entity.pdbx_description
1 polymer ?
#
loop_
_entity_poly.entity_id
_entity_poly.type
_entity_poly.pdbx_seq_one_letter_code
_entity_poly.pdbx_strand_id
1 'polypeptide(L)'
;MARQKHVELVRNARFQQIWRSRKGGEVESEVDSLRHLCHLYDVVRVDSEDQKSRRRKERHISLEDNAILCNYLPLLREYVPSAAMEIESEMKSYLSSEGFALHLFF
;
A
#
# COMPACT_ATOMS: atom_id res chain seq x y z
N MET A 1 13.42 -37.34 36.84
CA MET A 1 13.94 -36.22 36.04
C MET A 1 14.45 -36.61 34.64
N ALA A 2 15.15 -37.74 34.44
CA ALA A 2 15.67 -38.13 33.12
C ALA A 2 14.59 -38.44 32.06
N ARG A 3 13.50 -39.10 32.45
CA ARG A 3 12.38 -39.42 31.52
C ARG A 3 11.68 -38.17 30.98
N GLN A 4 11.50 -37.15 31.82
CA GLN A 4 10.87 -35.87 31.44
C GLN A 4 11.70 -35.15 30.37
N LYS A 5 13.02 -35.05 30.58
CA LYS A 5 13.96 -34.47 29.63
C LYS A 5 13.92 -35.20 28.29
N HIS A 6 13.83 -36.53 28.30
CA HIS A 6 13.76 -37.30 27.06
C HIS A 6 12.47 -37.01 26.27
N VAL A 7 11.32 -36.90 26.95
CA VAL A 7 10.04 -36.53 26.31
C VAL A 7 10.09 -35.14 25.70
N GLU A 8 10.71 -34.17 26.39
CA GLU A 8 10.89 -32.81 25.88
C GLU A 8 11.80 -32.79 24.64
N LEU A 9 12.90 -33.55 24.65
CA LEU A 9 13.79 -33.67 23.50
C LEU A 9 13.09 -34.27 22.28
N VAL A 10 12.29 -35.33 22.47
CA VAL A 10 11.54 -35.96 21.37
C VAL A 10 10.46 -35.04 20.84
N ARG A 11 9.74 -34.31 21.71
CA ARG A 11 8.78 -33.29 21.29
C ARG A 11 9.47 -32.18 20.50
N ASN A 12 10.59 -31.67 21.01
CA ASN A 12 11.36 -30.61 20.36
C ASN A 12 11.87 -31.08 18.97
N ALA A 13 12.43 -32.28 18.89
CA ALA A 13 12.86 -32.88 17.63
C ALA A 13 11.71 -32.99 16.61
N ARG A 14 10.52 -33.41 17.07
CA ARG A 14 9.32 -33.46 16.23
C ARG A 14 8.87 -32.08 15.76
N PHE A 15 8.89 -31.07 16.64
CA PHE A 15 8.59 -29.69 16.26
C PHE A 15 9.57 -29.18 15.21
N GLN A 16 10.87 -29.42 15.39
CA GLN A 16 11.91 -29.04 14.43
C GLN A 16 11.72 -29.71 13.08
N GLN A 17 11.37 -31.00 13.04
CA GLN A 17 11.08 -31.72 11.81
C GLN A 17 9.87 -31.13 11.05
N ILE A 18 8.78 -30.85 11.76
CA ILE A 18 7.57 -30.24 11.18
C ILE A 18 7.88 -28.81 10.71
N TRP A 19 8.60 -28.04 11.52
CA TRP A 19 9.01 -26.67 11.20
C TRP A 19 9.84 -26.62 9.92
N ARG A 20 10.84 -27.51 9.79
CA ARG A 20 11.67 -27.64 8.57
C ARG A 20 10.85 -28.08 7.36
N SER A 21 9.87 -28.97 7.53
CA SER A 21 8.98 -29.39 6.44
C SER A 21 8.07 -28.27 5.94
N ARG A 22 7.69 -27.32 6.81
CA ARG A 22 6.80 -26.21 6.45
C ARG A 22 7.56 -25.06 5.81
N LYS A 23 8.77 -24.77 6.30
CA LYS A 23 9.59 -23.63 5.88
C LYS A 23 10.38 -23.91 4.59
N GLY A 24 9.73 -24.49 3.56
CA GLY A 24 10.32 -25.02 2.32
C GLY A 24 11.66 -24.39 1.91
N GLY A 25 12.65 -25.23 1.58
CA GLY A 25 14.06 -24.88 1.40
C GLY A 25 14.32 -23.47 0.84
N GLU A 26 14.94 -22.64 1.68
CA GLU A 26 15.55 -21.32 1.42
C GLU A 26 15.19 -20.64 0.08
N VAL A 27 14.19 -19.75 0.11
CA VAL A 27 14.34 -18.27 0.16
C VAL A 27 12.92 -17.73 0.30
N GLU A 28 12.43 -17.60 1.54
CA GLU A 28 11.22 -16.83 1.80
C GLU A 28 11.66 -15.43 2.23
N SER A 29 11.20 -14.42 1.51
CA SER A 29 11.36 -13.02 1.91
C SER A 29 10.86 -12.86 3.35
N GLU A 30 11.41 -11.92 4.12
CA GLU A 30 10.93 -11.62 5.48
C GLU A 30 9.41 -11.33 5.50
N VAL A 31 8.90 -10.82 4.38
CA VAL A 31 7.46 -10.62 4.09
C VAL A 31 6.69 -11.94 3.96
N ASP A 32 7.27 -12.96 3.33
CA ASP A 32 6.69 -14.30 3.19
C ASP A 32 6.64 -15.03 4.54
N SER A 33 7.72 -14.93 5.32
CA SER A 33 7.79 -15.49 6.68
C SER A 33 6.74 -14.88 7.60
N LEU A 34 6.56 -13.55 7.57
CA LEU A 34 5.54 -12.86 8.37
C LEU A 34 4.12 -13.20 7.92
N ARG A 35 3.87 -13.30 6.60
CA ARG A 35 2.57 -13.73 6.08
C ARG A 35 2.22 -15.14 6.57
N HIS A 36 3.18 -16.06 6.55
CA HIS A 36 3.00 -17.41 7.06
C HIS A 36 2.67 -17.43 8.56
N LEU A 37 3.36 -16.59 9.34
CA LEU A 37 3.13 -16.45 10.77
C LEU A 37 1.73 -15.90 11.08
N CYS A 38 1.28 -14.89 10.34
CA CYS A 38 -0.05 -14.32 10.52
C CYS A 38 -1.16 -15.34 10.24
N HIS A 39 -1.06 -16.13 9.17
CA HIS A 39 -2.03 -17.19 8.89
C HIS A 39 -2.03 -18.29 9.96
N LEU A 40 -0.87 -18.63 10.52
CA LEU A 40 -0.76 -19.68 11.55
C LEU A 40 -1.50 -19.29 12.85
N TYR A 41 -1.52 -18.01 13.19
CA TYR A 41 -2.14 -17.48 14.41
C TYR A 41 -3.47 -16.76 14.15
N ASP A 42 -4.03 -16.88 12.94
CA ASP A 42 -5.24 -16.18 12.48
C ASP A 42 -5.22 -14.67 12.76
N VAL A 43 -4.03 -14.07 12.58
CA VAL A 43 -3.80 -12.64 12.79
C VAL A 43 -4.14 -11.89 11.51
N VAL A 44 -5.16 -11.03 11.56
CA VAL A 44 -5.50 -10.12 10.47
C VAL A 44 -4.54 -8.93 10.49
N ARG A 45 -3.75 -8.75 9.43
CA ARG A 45 -2.90 -7.57 9.26
C ARG A 45 -3.75 -6.40 8.76
N VAL A 46 -3.91 -5.36 9.57
CA VAL A 46 -4.66 -4.14 9.20
C VAL A 46 -3.80 -3.19 8.32
N ASP A 47 -2.48 -3.32 8.38
CA ASP A 47 -1.52 -2.48 7.64
C ASP A 47 -1.18 -2.98 6.23
N SER A 48 -1.87 -4.00 5.70
CA SER A 48 -1.57 -4.57 4.37
C SER A 48 -2.07 -3.71 3.21
N GLU A 49 -2.07 -2.38 3.36
CA GLU A 49 -2.05 -1.50 2.19
C GLU A 49 -0.66 -1.63 1.58
N ASP A 50 -0.55 -2.37 0.47
CA ASP A 50 0.64 -2.48 -0.37
C ASP A 50 1.41 -1.15 -0.36
N GLN A 51 2.57 -1.13 0.30
CA GLN A 51 3.42 0.06 0.38
C GLN A 51 3.86 0.54 -1.01
N LYS A 52 3.76 -0.33 -2.02
CA LYS A 52 3.99 -0.05 -3.44
C LYS A 52 2.79 0.58 -4.15
N SER A 53 1.54 0.30 -3.75
CA SER A 53 0.35 0.92 -4.35
C SER A 53 0.06 2.31 -3.77
N ARG A 54 0.52 2.60 -2.55
CA ARG A 54 0.38 3.94 -1.94
C ARG A 54 1.25 5.03 -2.59
N ARG A 55 2.37 4.68 -3.24
CA ARG A 55 3.26 5.65 -3.88
C ARG A 55 2.89 5.99 -5.33
N ARG A 56 1.97 5.22 -5.93
CA ARG A 56 1.50 5.39 -7.32
C ARG A 56 0.01 5.10 -7.46
N LYS A 57 -0.81 5.46 -6.47
CA LYS A 57 -2.16 5.89 -6.83
C LYS A 57 -1.97 7.28 -7.41
N GLU A 58 -1.63 7.35 -8.71
CA GLU A 58 -2.04 8.48 -9.53
C GLU A 58 -3.48 8.74 -9.10
N ARG A 59 -3.69 9.85 -8.39
CA ARG A 59 -5.03 10.29 -8.02
C ARG A 59 -5.64 10.69 -9.36
N HIS A 60 -6.15 9.72 -10.10
CA HIS A 60 -7.05 9.97 -11.20
C HIS A 60 -8.29 10.59 -10.57
N ILE A 61 -8.23 11.91 -10.39
CA ILE A 61 -9.36 12.74 -10.05
C ILE A 61 -10.37 12.48 -11.14
N SER A 62 -11.59 12.07 -10.78
CA SER A 62 -12.61 11.81 -11.79
C SER A 62 -12.91 13.10 -12.58
N LEU A 63 -13.45 12.98 -13.79
CA LEU A 63 -13.83 14.18 -14.56
C LEU A 63 -14.86 15.03 -13.80
N GLU A 64 -15.73 14.40 -13.03
CA GLU A 64 -16.71 15.07 -12.17
C GLU A 64 -16.04 15.83 -11.03
N ASP A 65 -15.05 15.22 -10.36
CA ASP A 65 -14.28 15.88 -9.31
C ASP A 65 -13.49 17.09 -9.85
N ASN A 66 -12.94 16.99 -11.07
CA ASN A 66 -12.27 18.11 -11.74
C ASN A 66 -13.25 19.25 -12.06
N ALA A 67 -14.46 18.93 -12.53
CA ALA A 67 -15.48 19.94 -12.78
C ALA A 67 -15.91 20.66 -11.49
N ILE A 68 -16.08 19.90 -10.40
CA ILE A 68 -16.35 20.45 -9.07
C ILE A 68 -15.21 21.38 -8.64
N LEU A 69 -13.95 20.95 -8.77
CA LEU A 69 -12.79 21.75 -8.43
C LEU A 69 -12.76 23.09 -9.19
N CYS A 70 -13.02 23.06 -10.50
CA CYS A 70 -13.09 24.28 -11.33
C CYS A 70 -14.16 25.28 -10.85
N ASN A 71 -15.30 24.80 -10.34
CA ASN A 71 -16.35 25.67 -9.81
C ASN A 71 -15.91 26.42 -8.55
N TYR A 72 -15.00 25.84 -7.75
CA TYR A 72 -14.51 26.44 -6.50
C TYR A 72 -13.21 27.23 -6.67
N LEU A 73 -12.47 27.06 -7.77
CA LEU A 73 -11.24 27.82 -8.04
C LEU A 73 -11.41 29.34 -7.96
N PRO A 74 -12.51 29.97 -8.46
CA PRO A 74 -12.72 31.41 -8.30
C PRO A 74 -12.72 31.86 -6.83
N LEU A 75 -13.36 31.08 -5.96
CA LEU A 75 -13.40 31.35 -4.52
C LEU A 75 -12.01 31.18 -3.89
N LEU A 76 -11.28 30.14 -4.29
CA LEU A 76 -9.92 29.91 -3.83
C LEU A 76 -8.97 31.04 -4.26
N ARG A 77 -9.13 31.62 -5.46
CA ARG A 77 -8.34 32.79 -5.89
C ARG A 77 -8.58 34.02 -5.01
N GLU A 78 -9.80 34.21 -4.51
CA GLU A 78 -10.17 35.35 -3.66
C GLU A 78 -9.65 35.19 -2.23
N TYR A 79 -9.81 34.00 -1.63
CA TYR A 79 -9.56 33.80 -0.19
C TYR A 79 -8.26 33.03 0.13
N VAL A 80 -7.75 32.21 -0.80
CA VAL A 80 -6.54 31.39 -0.62
C VAL A 80 -5.68 31.36 -1.90
N PRO A 81 -5.18 32.51 -2.38
CA PRO A 81 -4.56 32.64 -3.70
C PRO A 81 -3.32 31.76 -3.90
N SER A 82 -2.54 31.50 -2.84
CA SER A 82 -1.37 30.63 -2.90
C SER A 82 -1.74 29.18 -3.23
N ALA A 83 -2.84 28.68 -2.64
CA ALA A 83 -3.33 27.33 -2.89
C ALA A 83 -3.93 27.21 -4.30
N ALA A 84 -4.68 28.22 -4.75
CA ALA A 84 -5.21 28.25 -6.11
C ALA A 84 -4.10 28.17 -7.17
N MET A 85 -3.01 28.92 -6.98
CA MET A 85 -1.86 28.93 -7.87
C MET A 85 -1.13 27.57 -7.92
N GLU A 86 -0.98 26.90 -6.77
CA GLU A 86 -0.36 25.56 -6.70
C GLU A 86 -1.19 24.53 -7.47
N ILE A 87 -2.51 24.50 -7.24
CA ILE A 87 -3.44 23.59 -7.91
C ILE A 87 -3.43 23.82 -9.43
N GLU A 88 -3.53 25.06 -9.89
CA GLU A 88 -3.53 25.39 -11.32
C GLU A 88 -2.21 25.02 -12.00
N SER A 89 -1.08 25.22 -11.32
CA SER A 89 0.23 24.80 -11.81
C SER A 89 0.32 23.28 -11.91
N GLU A 90 -0.19 22.55 -10.92
CA GLU A 90 -0.24 21.09 -10.95
C GLU A 90 -1.12 20.59 -12.11
N MET A 91 -2.33 21.14 -12.26
CA MET A 91 -3.25 20.84 -13.38
C MET A 91 -2.59 21.08 -14.73
N LYS A 92 -1.90 22.21 -14.90
CA LYS A 92 -1.17 22.54 -16.13
C LYS A 92 0.00 21.58 -16.39
N SER A 93 0.66 21.10 -15.34
CA SER A 93 1.75 20.13 -15.46
C SER A 93 1.24 18.76 -15.93
N TYR A 94 0.07 18.32 -15.43
CA TYR A 94 -0.58 17.10 -15.92
C TYR A 94 -0.96 17.22 -17.40
N LEU A 95 -1.56 18.35 -17.81
CA LEU A 95 -1.93 18.61 -19.21
C LEU A 95 -0.73 18.72 -20.17
N SER A 96 0.45 19.05 -19.65
CA SER A 96 1.67 19.11 -20.44
C SER A 96 2.41 17.76 -20.50
N SER A 97 2.21 16.89 -19.52
CA SER A 97 2.83 15.57 -19.42
C SER A 97 2.03 14.50 -20.16
N GLU A 98 0.71 14.59 -20.13
CA GLU A 98 -0.18 13.80 -20.95
C GLU A 98 -0.56 14.62 -22.18
N GLY A 99 -0.14 14.20 -23.37
CA GLY A 99 -0.49 14.86 -24.65
C GLY A 99 -1.98 14.78 -25.01
N PHE A 100 -2.88 14.87 -24.03
CA PHE A 100 -4.30 15.11 -24.24
C PHE A 100 -4.49 16.62 -24.27
N ALA A 101 -4.46 17.15 -25.49
CA ALA A 101 -5.20 18.36 -25.80
C ALA A 101 -6.60 18.20 -25.19
N LEU A 102 -6.89 18.95 -24.13
CA LEU A 102 -8.25 19.30 -23.77
C LEU A 102 -8.80 20.06 -24.98
N HIS A 103 -9.32 19.28 -25.92
CA HIS A 103 -10.19 19.79 -26.93
C HIS A 103 -11.39 20.37 -26.20
N LEU A 104 -11.48 21.69 -26.33
CA LEU A 104 -12.52 22.58 -25.84
C LEU A 104 -12.50 22.89 -24.34
N PHE A 105 -11.95 24.08 -24.06
CA PHE A 105 -12.75 25.18 -23.49
C PHE A 105 -14.19 24.80 -23.14
N PHE A 106 -14.44 24.63 -21.85
CA PHE A 106 -15.57 25.25 -21.18
C PHE A 106 -15.04 26.05 -20.00
#